data_AF-A0A540UUT5-F1
#
_entry.id   AF-A0A540UUT5-F1
#
_cell.length_a   1.000
_cell.length_b   1.000
_cell.length_c   1.000
_cell.angle_alpha   90.00
_cell.angle_beta   90.00
_cell.angle_gamma   90.00
#
_symmetry.space_group_name_H-M   'P 1'
#
loop_
_entity.id
_entity.type
_entity.pdbx_description
1 polymer ?
#
loop_
_entity_poly.entity_id
_entity_poly.type
_entity_poly.pdbx_seq_one_letter_code
_entity_poly.pdbx_strand_id
1 'polypeptide(L)'
;MPPWLKDSAVLVALITVSGGVVGTLISTISNFFIGKRDNEVKQGQKEIIQSLDVLKNDNIKIKADLASNAEELDKLKKNSKDITRYRLYHDMTKDILNGYTTLENKREIAKLFDSYKMLDGNGEIEMMYKEEFIDLPLRKEKKDEIDKQAI
;
A
#
# COMPACT_ATOMS: atom_id res chain seq x y z
N MET A 1 -17.26 -5.55 39.14
CA MET A 1 -17.64 -5.05 37.80
C MET A 1 -18.86 -4.14 37.94
N PRO A 2 -18.78 -2.88 37.46
CA PRO A 2 -19.88 -1.92 37.49
C PRO A 2 -21.20 -2.50 36.94
N PRO A 3 -22.37 -2.19 37.53
CA PRO A 3 -23.66 -2.74 37.09
C PRO A 3 -24.01 -2.46 35.62
N TRP A 4 -23.52 -1.34 35.07
CA TRP A 4 -23.76 -0.95 33.67
C TRP A 4 -22.98 -1.81 32.67
N LEU A 5 -21.83 -2.37 33.05
CA LEU A 5 -21.05 -3.29 32.22
C LEU A 5 -21.66 -4.68 32.15
N LYS A 6 -22.66 -4.97 33.00
CA LYS A 6 -23.42 -6.23 32.95
C LYS A 6 -24.65 -6.12 32.05
N ASP A 7 -24.97 -4.92 31.56
CA ASP A 7 -26.08 -4.73 30.63
C ASP A 7 -25.69 -5.29 29.25
N SER A 8 -26.51 -6.21 28.75
CA SER A 8 -26.29 -6.87 27.47
C SER A 8 -26.21 -5.89 26.30
N ALA A 9 -26.92 -4.77 26.34
CA ALA A 9 -26.90 -3.78 25.26
C ALA A 9 -25.55 -3.04 25.20
N VAL A 10 -24.99 -2.69 26.36
CA VAL A 10 -23.69 -2.00 26.44
C VAL A 10 -22.55 -2.95 26.07
N LEU A 11 -22.62 -4.21 26.51
CA LEU A 11 -21.66 -5.25 26.14
C LEU A 11 -21.66 -5.53 24.64
N VAL A 12 -22.83 -5.71 24.03
CA VAL A 12 -22.96 -5.93 22.58
C VAL A 12 -22.40 -4.74 21.81
N ALA A 13 -22.66 -3.52 22.24
CA ALA A 13 -22.10 -2.33 21.61
C ALA A 13 -20.56 -2.25 21.72
N LEU A 14 -19.99 -2.58 22.89
CA LEU A 14 -18.53 -2.65 23.08
C LEU A 14 -17.88 -3.72 22.18
N ILE A 15 -18.52 -4.88 22.05
CA ILE A 15 -18.10 -5.96 21.14
C ILE A 15 -18.28 -5.53 19.67
N THR A 16 -19.30 -4.76 19.33
CA THR A 16 -19.55 -4.28 17.96
C THR A 16 -18.54 -3.20 17.53
N VAL A 17 -17.94 -2.49 18.48
CA VAL A 17 -16.89 -1.50 18.19
C VAL A 17 -15.58 -2.13 17.73
N SER A 18 -15.24 -3.35 18.17
CA SER A 18 -14.12 -4.07 17.55
C SER A 18 -14.41 -4.41 16.07
N GLY A 19 -15.68 -4.43 15.65
CA GLY A 19 -16.15 -4.59 14.27
C GLY A 19 -16.33 -3.29 13.47
N GLY A 20 -16.07 -2.10 14.04
CA GLY A 20 -15.93 -0.86 13.27
C GLY A 20 -17.08 0.16 13.32
N VAL A 21 -18.05 0.05 14.25
CA VAL A 21 -19.19 0.99 14.33
C VAL A 21 -19.21 1.79 15.65
N VAL A 22 -18.20 2.65 15.87
CA VAL A 22 -18.07 3.54 17.05
C VAL A 22 -19.31 4.40 17.30
N GLY A 23 -20.02 4.82 16.23
CA GLY A 23 -21.25 5.62 16.35
C GLY A 23 -22.40 4.90 17.07
N THR A 24 -22.55 3.59 16.90
CA THR A 24 -23.59 2.81 17.58
C THR A 24 -23.33 2.74 19.08
N LEU A 25 -22.06 2.57 19.49
CA LEU A 25 -21.67 2.57 20.90
C LEU A 25 -21.98 3.89 21.61
N ILE A 26 -21.70 5.03 20.98
CA ILE A 26 -22.04 6.35 21.53
C ILE A 26 -23.54 6.45 21.78
N SER A 27 -24.37 6.03 20.81
CA SER A 27 -25.83 6.09 20.93
C SER A 27 -26.39 5.16 22.02
N THR A 28 -25.87 3.94 22.13
CA THR A 28 -26.32 2.94 23.12
C THR A 28 -25.94 3.35 24.53
N ILE A 29 -24.70 3.82 24.73
CA ILE A 29 -24.25 4.33 26.03
C ILE A 29 -25.05 5.57 26.42
N SER A 30 -25.23 6.53 25.51
CA SER A 30 -26.04 7.72 25.78
C SER A 30 -27.44 7.33 26.25
N ASN A 31 -28.14 6.46 25.54
CA ASN A 31 -29.50 6.02 25.87
C ASN A 31 -29.60 5.28 27.22
N PHE A 32 -28.63 4.44 27.56
CA PHE A 32 -28.61 3.71 28.83
C PHE A 32 -28.49 4.65 30.05
N PHE A 33 -27.80 5.78 29.91
CA PHE A 33 -27.58 6.73 31.00
C PHE A 33 -28.64 7.84 31.15
N ILE A 34 -29.53 8.05 30.15
CA ILE A 34 -30.60 9.07 30.21
C ILE A 34 -31.49 8.96 31.45
N GLY A 35 -31.68 7.75 32.00
CA GLY A 35 -32.52 7.50 33.18
C GLY A 35 -31.83 7.63 34.54
N LYS A 36 -30.50 7.83 34.62
CA LYS A 36 -29.76 7.81 35.89
C LYS A 36 -29.48 9.23 36.41
N ARG A 37 -29.99 9.54 37.61
CA ARG A 37 -29.98 10.89 38.21
C ARG A 37 -28.74 11.25 39.01
N ASP A 38 -27.85 10.30 39.25
CA ASP A 38 -26.66 10.46 40.09
C ASP A 38 -25.59 11.34 39.41
N ASN A 39 -25.04 12.32 40.14
CA ASN A 39 -24.09 13.30 39.61
C ASN A 39 -22.74 12.67 39.23
N GLU A 40 -22.28 11.66 39.98
CA GLU A 40 -21.04 10.94 39.65
C GLU A 40 -21.20 10.12 38.36
N VAL A 41 -22.39 9.52 38.17
CA VAL A 41 -22.74 8.80 36.94
C VAL A 41 -22.81 9.74 35.74
N LYS A 42 -23.31 10.96 35.92
CA LYS A 42 -23.34 11.99 34.87
C LYS A 42 -21.93 12.47 34.48
N GLN A 43 -21.02 12.61 35.45
CA GLN A 43 -19.64 12.99 35.16
C GLN A 43 -18.91 11.88 34.38
N GLY A 44 -18.99 10.63 34.85
CA GLY A 44 -18.43 9.49 34.14
C GLY A 44 -19.01 9.30 32.73
N GLN A 45 -20.31 9.56 32.54
CA GLN A 45 -20.94 9.59 31.21
C GLN A 45 -20.30 10.63 30.29
N LYS A 46 -20.08 11.84 30.80
CA LYS A 46 -19.50 12.93 30.01
C LYS A 46 -18.08 12.58 29.54
N GLU A 47 -17.27 12.03 30.43
CA GLU A 47 -15.90 11.61 30.11
C GLU A 47 -15.89 10.46 29.08
N ILE A 48 -16.75 9.45 29.25
CA ILE A 48 -16.87 8.33 28.29
C ILE A 48 -17.32 8.83 26.92
N ILE A 49 -18.34 9.70 26.85
CA ILE A 49 -18.83 10.25 25.56
C ILE A 49 -17.74 11.08 24.88
N GLN A 50 -17.00 11.89 25.64
CA GLN A 50 -15.87 12.66 25.09
C GLN A 50 -14.78 11.75 24.52
N SER A 51 -14.37 10.71 25.25
CA SER A 51 -13.39 9.74 24.73
C SER A 51 -13.90 9.00 23.49
N LEU A 52 -15.18 8.64 23.45
CA LEU A 52 -15.78 7.98 22.28
C LEU A 52 -15.89 8.92 21.07
N ASP A 53 -16.14 10.20 21.28
CA ASP A 53 -16.17 11.19 20.19
C ASP A 53 -14.76 11.43 19.62
N VAL A 54 -13.73 11.49 20.49
CA VAL A 54 -12.32 11.49 20.05
C VAL A 54 -12.02 10.24 19.23
N LEU A 55 -12.36 9.04 19.71
CA LEU A 55 -12.16 7.79 18.98
C LEU A 55 -12.91 7.75 17.64
N LYS A 56 -14.11 8.30 17.57
CA LYS A 56 -14.88 8.42 16.32
C LYS A 56 -14.15 9.31 15.32
N ASN A 57 -13.68 10.47 15.77
CA ASN A 57 -12.99 11.43 14.92
C ASN A 57 -11.65 10.87 14.42
N ASP A 58 -10.90 10.18 15.28
CA ASP A 58 -9.66 9.50 14.88
C ASP A 58 -9.94 8.37 13.89
N ASN A 59 -11.00 7.58 14.08
CA ASN A 59 -11.39 6.54 13.12
C ASN A 59 -11.75 7.11 11.73
N ILE A 60 -12.45 8.26 11.70
CA ILE A 60 -12.77 8.96 10.44
C ILE A 60 -11.48 9.40 9.74
N LYS A 61 -10.54 10.00 10.48
CA LYS A 61 -9.23 10.41 9.93
C LYS A 61 -8.44 9.21 9.40
N ILE A 62 -8.32 8.14 10.18
CA ILE A 62 -7.61 6.92 9.76
C ILE A 62 -8.20 6.34 8.46
N LYS A 63 -9.54 6.33 8.33
CA LYS A 63 -10.18 5.86 7.09
C LYS A 63 -9.88 6.77 5.90
N ALA A 64 -9.87 8.08 6.11
CA ALA A 64 -9.52 9.04 5.06
C ALA A 64 -8.05 8.90 4.65
N ASP A 65 -7.13 8.82 5.62
CA ASP A 65 -5.69 8.63 5.38
C ASP A 65 -5.43 7.30 4.66
N LEU A 66 -6.11 6.22 5.05
CA LEU A 66 -5.99 4.92 4.39
C LEU A 66 -6.45 4.97 2.94
N ALA A 67 -7.56 5.65 2.65
CA ALA A 67 -8.05 5.84 1.29
C ALA A 67 -7.08 6.68 0.44
N SER A 68 -6.54 7.77 1.01
CA SER A 68 -5.53 8.61 0.36
C SER A 68 -4.25 7.82 0.07
N ASN A 69 -3.75 7.07 1.05
CA ASN A 69 -2.56 6.25 0.90
C ASN A 69 -2.74 5.15 -0.15
N ALA A 70 -3.93 4.55 -0.25
CA ALA A 70 -4.23 3.58 -1.29
C ALA A 70 -4.19 4.20 -2.69
N GLU A 71 -4.73 5.41 -2.85
CA GLU A 71 -4.68 6.16 -4.11
C GLU A 71 -3.23 6.55 -4.50
N GLU A 72 -2.44 7.03 -3.53
CA GLU A 72 -1.03 7.35 -3.74
C GLU A 72 -0.21 6.11 -4.11
N LEU A 73 -0.47 4.97 -3.47
CA LEU A 73 0.21 3.71 -3.78
C LEU A 73 -0.10 3.24 -5.21
N ASP A 74 -1.35 3.39 -5.67
CA ASP A 74 -1.72 3.06 -7.06
C ASP A 74 -0.99 3.96 -8.07
N LYS A 75 -0.93 5.27 -7.79
CA LYS A 75 -0.15 6.22 -8.60
C LYS A 75 1.33 5.85 -8.65
N LEU A 76 1.93 5.50 -7.51
CA LEU A 76 3.34 5.07 -7.43
C LEU A 76 3.58 3.76 -8.19
N LYS A 77 2.68 2.77 -8.07
CA LYS A 77 2.75 1.52 -8.84
C LYS A 77 2.73 1.81 -10.35
N LYS A 78 1.83 2.67 -10.81
CA LYS A 78 1.74 3.07 -12.22
C LYS A 78 2.99 3.80 -12.70
N ASN A 79 3.47 4.78 -11.93
CA ASN A 79 4.68 5.53 -12.28
C ASN A 79 5.92 4.63 -12.34
N SER A 80 6.08 3.73 -11.37
CA SER A 80 7.17 2.75 -11.36
C SER A 80 7.10 1.85 -12.60
N LYS A 81 5.91 1.37 -12.96
CA LYS A 81 5.69 0.58 -14.17
C LYS A 81 6.10 1.34 -15.43
N ASP A 82 5.68 2.59 -15.57
CA ASP A 82 5.95 3.40 -16.76
C ASP A 82 7.44 3.73 -16.92
N ILE A 83 8.13 4.03 -15.82
CA ILE A 83 9.58 4.26 -15.80
C ILE A 83 10.33 2.97 -16.17
N THR A 84 9.95 1.85 -15.57
CA THR A 84 10.57 0.55 -15.86
C THR A 84 10.35 0.15 -17.32
N ARG A 85 9.15 0.37 -17.86
CA ARG A 85 8.82 0.17 -19.28
C ARG A 85 9.77 0.98 -20.18
N TYR A 86 9.92 2.27 -19.89
CA TYR A 86 10.76 3.17 -20.68
C TYR A 86 12.23 2.71 -20.68
N ARG A 87 12.76 2.33 -19.51
CA ARG A 87 14.13 1.82 -19.38
C ARG A 87 14.33 0.53 -20.16
N LEU A 88 13.46 -0.46 -19.95
CA LEU A 88 13.51 -1.73 -20.68
C LEU A 88 13.47 -1.51 -22.19
N TYR A 89 12.52 -0.70 -22.67
CA TYR A 89 12.42 -0.37 -24.09
C TYR A 89 13.72 0.23 -24.62
N HIS A 90 14.25 1.24 -23.94
CA HIS A 90 15.44 1.94 -24.40
C HIS A 90 16.68 1.03 -24.40
N ASP A 91 16.93 0.31 -23.31
CA ASP A 91 18.12 -0.51 -23.14
C ASP A 91 18.10 -1.73 -24.07
N MET A 92 16.95 -2.41 -24.19
CA MET A 92 16.81 -3.53 -25.12
C MET A 92 16.90 -3.05 -26.57
N THR A 93 16.25 -1.94 -26.94
CA THR A 93 16.35 -1.39 -28.30
C THR A 93 17.79 -1.09 -28.68
N LYS A 94 18.58 -0.51 -27.77
CA LYS A 94 20.00 -0.24 -28.01
C LYS A 94 20.78 -1.52 -28.31
N ASP A 95 20.59 -2.57 -27.52
CA ASP A 95 21.30 -3.84 -27.70
C ASP A 95 20.83 -4.60 -28.95
N ILE A 96 19.53 -4.57 -29.24
CA ILE A 96 18.95 -5.14 -30.46
C ILE A 96 19.53 -4.46 -31.70
N LEU A 97 19.61 -3.12 -31.71
CA LEU A 97 20.23 -2.36 -32.81
C LEU A 97 21.73 -2.64 -32.94
N ASN A 98 22.44 -2.89 -31.84
CA ASN A 98 23.85 -3.29 -31.86
C ASN A 98 24.04 -4.74 -32.33
N GLY A 99 22.98 -5.57 -32.26
CA GLY A 99 23.01 -6.98 -32.59
C GLY A 99 23.73 -7.86 -31.58
N TYR A 100 24.01 -7.35 -30.37
CA TYR A 100 24.63 -8.11 -29.28
C TYR A 100 24.34 -7.47 -27.91
N THR A 101 24.51 -8.25 -26.85
CA THR A 101 24.47 -7.76 -25.45
C THR A 101 25.66 -8.32 -24.65
N THR A 102 25.80 -7.92 -23.39
CA THR A 102 26.77 -8.51 -22.44
C THR A 102 26.06 -9.41 -21.43
N LEU A 103 26.81 -10.31 -20.77
CA LEU A 103 26.22 -11.19 -19.76
C LEU A 103 25.66 -10.41 -18.56
N GLU A 104 26.36 -9.34 -18.15
CA GLU A 104 25.92 -8.47 -17.06
C GLU A 104 24.63 -7.75 -17.45
N ASN A 105 24.61 -7.08 -18.62
CA ASN A 105 23.42 -6.35 -19.05
C ASN A 105 22.21 -7.28 -19.20
N LYS A 106 22.40 -8.47 -19.78
CA LYS A 106 21.34 -9.46 -19.93
C LYS A 106 20.74 -9.89 -18.58
N ARG A 107 21.55 -10.00 -17.53
CA ARG A 107 21.08 -10.34 -16.17
C ARG A 107 20.32 -9.18 -15.53
N GLU A 108 20.80 -7.95 -15.69
CA GLU A 108 20.13 -6.77 -15.12
C GLU A 108 18.78 -6.51 -15.82
N ILE A 109 18.73 -6.64 -17.15
CA ILE A 109 17.47 -6.56 -17.92
C ILE A 109 16.49 -7.66 -17.48
N ALA A 110 16.95 -8.90 -17.26
CA ALA A 110 16.08 -9.97 -16.79
C ALA A 110 15.44 -9.65 -15.42
N LYS A 111 16.22 -9.17 -14.44
CA LYS A 111 15.71 -8.75 -13.12
C LYS A 111 14.72 -7.59 -13.23
N LEU A 112 15.03 -6.62 -14.08
CA LEU A 112 14.19 -5.46 -14.31
C LEU A 112 12.87 -5.87 -15.00
N PHE A 113 12.93 -6.83 -15.93
CA PHE A 113 11.77 -7.41 -16.60
C PHE A 113 10.87 -8.19 -15.63
N ASP A 114 11.43 -9.01 -14.74
CA ASP A 114 10.64 -9.71 -13.71
C ASP A 114 9.89 -8.71 -12.82
N SER A 115 10.57 -7.64 -12.40
CA SER A 115 9.95 -6.55 -11.63
C SER A 115 8.84 -5.86 -12.42
N TYR A 116 9.02 -5.66 -13.73
CA TYR A 116 7.99 -5.11 -14.62
C TYR A 116 6.75 -6.01 -14.70
N LYS A 117 6.93 -7.33 -14.77
CA LYS A 117 5.82 -8.29 -14.78
C LYS A 117 5.02 -8.29 -13.48
N MET A 118 5.68 -8.13 -12.33
CA MET A 118 5.01 -7.96 -11.03
C MET A 118 4.14 -6.69 -10.95
N LEU A 119 4.44 -5.68 -11.76
CA LEU A 119 3.68 -4.43 -11.84
C LEU A 119 2.53 -4.48 -12.87
N ASP A 120 2.12 -5.67 -13.35
CA ASP A 120 1.15 -5.83 -14.43
C ASP A 120 1.63 -5.17 -15.75
N GLY A 121 2.89 -5.46 -16.10
CA GLY A 121 3.52 -5.03 -17.35
C GLY A 121 2.79 -5.46 -18.62
N ASN A 122 2.95 -4.70 -19.71
CA ASN A 122 2.26 -4.91 -20.98
C ASN A 122 2.89 -6.01 -21.85
N GLY A 123 2.17 -6.45 -22.89
CA GLY A 123 2.63 -7.49 -23.81
C GLY A 123 3.72 -7.04 -24.80
N GLU A 124 3.85 -5.74 -25.05
CA GLU A 124 4.84 -5.18 -26.00
C GLU A 124 6.28 -5.39 -25.51
N ILE A 125 6.58 -4.99 -24.26
CA ILE A 125 7.90 -5.21 -23.66
C ILE A 125 8.19 -6.69 -23.47
N GLU A 126 7.17 -7.48 -23.14
CA GLU A 126 7.31 -8.93 -23.01
C GLU A 126 7.69 -9.59 -24.34
N MET A 127 7.07 -9.17 -25.44
CA MET A 127 7.43 -9.65 -26.77
C MET A 127 8.86 -9.25 -27.13
N MET A 128 9.22 -7.97 -26.98
CA MET A 128 10.59 -7.50 -27.26
C MET A 128 11.64 -8.26 -26.43
N TYR A 129 11.36 -8.52 -25.15
CA TYR A 129 12.28 -9.28 -24.29
C TYR A 129 12.45 -10.73 -24.76
N LYS A 130 11.34 -11.43 -25.01
CA LYS A 130 11.33 -12.87 -25.30
C LYS A 130 11.74 -13.23 -26.71
N GLU A 131 11.37 -12.41 -27.69
CA GLU A 131 11.51 -12.75 -29.10
C GLU A 131 12.73 -12.08 -29.75
N GLU A 132 13.23 -10.98 -29.19
CA GLU A 132 14.32 -10.20 -29.80
C GLU A 132 15.54 -10.11 -28.89
N PHE A 133 15.37 -9.69 -27.64
CA PHE A 133 16.50 -9.41 -26.75
C PHE A 133 17.19 -10.67 -26.19
N ILE A 134 16.43 -11.66 -25.71
CA ILE A 134 16.99 -12.81 -25.01
C ILE A 134 17.86 -13.68 -25.92
N ASP A 135 17.66 -13.62 -27.24
CA ASP A 135 18.43 -14.41 -28.21
C ASP A 135 19.67 -13.68 -28.74
N LEU A 136 19.92 -12.44 -28.30
CA LEU A 136 21.09 -11.69 -28.71
C LEU A 136 22.39 -12.41 -28.29
N PRO A 137 23.41 -12.44 -29.20
CA PRO A 137 24.70 -13.03 -28.91
C PRO A 137 25.41 -12.24 -27.81
N LEU A 138 26.18 -12.97 -27.00
CA LEU A 138 26.96 -12.37 -25.92
C LEU A 138 28.32 -11.90 -26.44
N ARG A 139 28.58 -10.60 -26.31
CA ARG A 139 29.93 -10.05 -26.47
C ARG A 139 30.67 -10.19 -25.15
N LYS A 140 31.91 -10.71 -25.20
CA LYS A 140 32.81 -10.67 -24.04
C LYS A 140 33.17 -9.21 -23.78
N GLU A 141 32.88 -8.72 -22.58
CA GLU A 141 33.36 -7.42 -22.12
C GLU A 141 34.89 -7.43 -22.18
N LYS A 142 35.47 -6.47 -22.91
CA LYS A 142 36.90 -6.23 -22.82
C LYS A 142 37.14 -5.54 -21.49
N LYS A 143 37.93 -6.19 -20.63
CA LYS A 143 38.33 -5.71 -19.28
C LYS A 143 38.80 -4.24 -19.26
N ASP A 144 39.27 -3.71 -20.39
CA ASP A 144 39.88 -2.39 -20.53
C ASP A 144 38.88 -1.21 -20.51
N GLU A 145 37.56 -1.45 -20.58
CA GLU A 145 36.53 -0.39 -20.53
C GLU A 145 35.98 -0.16 -19.11
N ILE A 146 36.17 -1.11 -18.19
CA ILE A 146 35.72 -1.01 -16.78
C ILE A 146 36.52 0.05 -16.02
N ASP A 147 37.82 0.20 -16.32
CA ASP A 147 38.69 1.18 -15.67
C ASP A 147 38.43 2.64 -16.10
N LYS A 148 37.68 2.88 -17.19
CA LYS A 148 37.41 4.24 -17.69
C LYS A 148 36.16 4.88 -17.12
N GLN A 149 35.31 4.12 -16.44
CA GLN A 149 34.10 4.65 -15.78
C GLN A 149 34.30 4.85 -14.26
N ALA A 150 35.46 4.48 -13.72
CA ALA A 150 35.80 4.57 -12.30
C ALA A 150 36.75 5.74 -11.94
N ILE A 151 36.97 6.70 -12.86
CA ILE A 151 37.77 7.92 -12.63
C ILE A 151 36.92 9.16 -12.87
#